data_AF-A0AAD2PX10-F1
#
_entry.id   AF-A0AAD2PX10-F1
#
_cell.length_a   1.000
_cell.length_b   1.000
_cell.length_c   1.000
_cell.angle_alpha   90.00
_cell.angle_beta   90.00
_cell.angle_gamma   90.00
#
_symmetry.space_group_name_H-M   'P 1'
#
loop_
_entity.id
_entity.type
_entity.pdbx_description
1 polymer ?
#
loop_
_entity_poly.entity_id
_entity_poly.type
_entity_poly.pdbx_seq_one_letter_code
_entity_poly.pdbx_strand_id
1 'polypeptide(L)'
;MSSTSVMKGLLLILATAHAFVGHNHARRSLNPEKVLTRNKEVKGGTTTVTIKETTEFYSGPMISRHTKLMATVSEDSITEKDNQAKDEAIVEPVTGNVVFLLPSNADQIQSKFGSRSPYGNPTVLEAAQHLQRKIGWFSDQLVNGQIVVLSSSSEPTQDEQKLLQDANAVIALHLSSSAETEYAESLFKKRRQRQQDEPDGLNFCQFALECGELSSNELSSICGPFDTATASPSSLLPWTDVASGKRLDERMKGLFKRWTSDDFTYALTLFFNRFSGTPIDWCKHSIDATWEKGPVQNAQELYSMVNKCGDCVVKCVQDEQCKECLDALTALDTTDQVASYRTIVSYESELLENFSYCILQKNNIFNCDAKIPQYPKVKPMTQFRGTPLTRKVARQILIGHLDDEDSLFDDSNCERMPTSWKVAAGANVAYDQFPSQNQIFYEAASNQPKNEETGKQFLWYDPVFRVETIDGRNVWCKRHYRVREGPTIGTFYFSVLDNGVVSNEYWTLVDAADDLSYIIFHYAGAAGAVGQRYLGGLLCTADGSLDPILDESQKGSTSAILPKGPMVDHVYSKLRSVGIEPWELFCVDNRVDSPAALDAGEAPLDHFRKDVLAEKEKRKSQQ
;
A
#
# COMPACT_ATOMS: atom_id res chain seq x y z
N MET A 1 27.30 -25.20 16.88
CA MET A 1 26.67 -24.88 15.58
C MET A 1 27.79 -24.69 14.56
N SER A 2 27.60 -25.08 13.29
CA SER A 2 28.64 -24.92 12.26
C SER A 2 28.56 -23.54 11.61
N SER A 3 29.72 -23.02 11.15
CA SER A 3 29.80 -21.76 10.40
C SER A 3 28.92 -21.77 9.14
N THR A 4 28.76 -22.94 8.50
CA THR A 4 27.87 -23.14 7.34
C THR A 4 26.39 -22.90 7.63
N SER A 5 25.90 -23.16 8.85
CA SER A 5 24.52 -22.78 9.23
C SER A 5 24.38 -21.28 9.43
N VAL A 6 25.40 -20.60 9.95
CA VAL A 6 25.39 -19.14 10.13
C VAL A 6 25.44 -18.43 8.77
N MET A 7 26.28 -18.89 7.83
CA MET A 7 26.28 -18.37 6.45
C MET A 7 24.94 -18.62 5.73
N LYS A 8 24.32 -19.80 5.89
CA LYS A 8 22.98 -20.05 5.33
C LYS A 8 21.91 -19.14 5.94
N GLY A 9 21.98 -18.87 7.24
CA GLY A 9 21.13 -17.86 7.89
C GLY A 9 21.34 -16.48 7.28
N LEU A 10 22.58 -16.00 7.21
CA LEU A 10 22.92 -14.70 6.59
C LEU A 10 22.46 -14.56 5.13
N LEU A 11 22.55 -15.63 4.34
CA LEU A 11 22.08 -15.63 2.94
C LEU A 11 20.55 -15.68 2.81
N LEU A 12 19.81 -16.21 3.80
CA LEU A 12 18.35 -16.13 3.86
C LEU A 12 17.85 -14.80 4.44
N ILE A 13 18.60 -14.17 5.36
CA ILE A 13 18.30 -12.85 5.94
C ILE A 13 18.28 -11.73 4.88
N LEU A 14 18.79 -11.98 3.68
CA LEU A 14 18.67 -11.08 2.53
C LEU A 14 17.34 -11.20 1.78
N ALA A 15 16.53 -12.23 2.01
CA ALA A 15 15.29 -12.48 1.29
C ALA A 15 14.03 -11.97 2.02
N THR A 16 14.20 -11.32 3.18
CA THR A 16 13.13 -11.04 4.15
C THR A 16 12.75 -9.57 4.26
N ALA A 17 13.52 -8.67 3.63
CA ALA A 17 13.45 -7.25 3.93
C ALA A 17 12.17 -6.57 3.38
N HIS A 18 11.54 -7.12 2.34
CA HIS A 18 10.44 -6.48 1.60
C HIS A 18 9.19 -6.11 2.42
N ALA A 19 8.98 -6.80 3.54
CA ALA A 19 7.73 -6.79 4.28
C ALA A 19 7.35 -5.42 4.87
N PHE A 20 8.33 -4.54 5.05
CA PHE A 20 8.24 -3.41 5.98
C PHE A 20 7.37 -2.21 5.55
N VAL A 21 6.79 -2.19 4.34
CA VAL A 21 6.18 -0.97 3.78
C VAL A 21 4.83 -1.16 3.09
N GLY A 22 4.37 -2.41 2.88
CA GLY A 22 3.04 -2.71 2.36
C GLY A 22 1.91 -2.32 3.33
N HIS A 23 1.60 -1.02 3.39
CA HIS A 23 0.79 -0.33 4.42
C HIS A 23 1.38 -0.41 5.85
N ASN A 24 2.29 0.53 6.13
CA ASN A 24 3.04 0.71 7.40
C ASN A 24 2.20 0.84 8.71
N HIS A 25 2.92 0.65 9.83
CA HIS A 25 2.64 1.20 11.19
C HIS A 25 1.89 0.24 12.15
N ALA A 26 1.92 0.27 13.50
CA ALA A 26 2.67 1.03 14.52
C ALA A 26 2.77 0.26 15.86
N ARG A 27 3.93 0.31 16.54
CA ARG A 27 4.09 -0.29 17.88
C ARG A 27 3.54 0.54 19.04
N ARG A 28 3.54 -0.06 20.23
CA ARG A 28 3.12 0.51 21.53
C ARG A 28 4.20 0.26 22.58
N SER A 29 4.48 1.26 23.42
CA SER A 29 5.32 1.08 24.61
C SER A 29 4.55 0.32 25.72
N LEU A 30 5.22 -0.61 26.39
CA LEU A 30 4.74 -1.24 27.61
C LEU A 30 5.12 -0.44 28.87
N ASN A 31 4.36 -0.64 29.94
CA ASN A 31 4.71 -0.23 31.30
C ASN A 31 4.76 -1.51 32.17
N PRO A 32 5.60 -1.58 33.22
CA PRO A 32 6.10 -2.86 33.74
C PRO A 32 5.10 -3.62 34.62
N GLU A 33 5.26 -4.96 34.65
CA GLU A 33 4.47 -5.87 35.49
C GLU A 33 4.81 -5.80 36.98
N LYS A 34 3.85 -6.26 37.81
CA LYS A 34 4.02 -6.43 39.26
C LYS A 34 4.70 -7.76 39.59
N VAL A 35 5.82 -7.73 40.32
CA VAL A 35 6.50 -8.94 40.80
C VAL A 35 5.76 -9.54 42.01
N LEU A 36 5.22 -10.76 41.84
CA LEU A 36 4.57 -11.54 42.90
C LEU A 36 5.54 -12.53 43.56
N THR A 37 6.11 -12.17 44.71
CA THR A 37 7.01 -13.05 45.48
C THR A 37 6.25 -14.02 46.38
N ARG A 38 6.37 -15.32 46.09
CA ARG A 38 5.86 -16.42 46.95
C ARG A 38 6.94 -16.93 47.91
N ASN A 39 6.91 -16.50 49.16
CA ASN A 39 7.67 -17.16 50.24
C ASN A 39 6.91 -18.37 50.79
N LYS A 40 7.61 -19.48 51.00
CA LYS A 40 7.02 -20.78 51.42
C LYS A 40 7.84 -21.39 52.56
N GLU A 41 7.59 -20.99 53.80
CA GLU A 41 8.12 -21.70 54.97
C GLU A 41 7.36 -23.02 55.23
N VAL A 42 8.08 -24.03 55.71
CA VAL A 42 7.53 -25.34 56.07
C VAL A 42 8.02 -25.73 57.47
N LYS A 43 7.12 -25.65 58.46
CA LYS A 43 7.28 -26.27 59.78
C LYS A 43 5.93 -26.81 60.24
N GLY A 44 5.93 -28.01 60.84
CA GLY A 44 4.88 -28.39 61.80
C GLY A 44 3.43 -28.58 61.30
N GLY A 45 3.22 -29.17 60.12
CA GLY A 45 2.00 -29.99 59.92
C GLY A 45 0.64 -29.30 59.87
N THR A 46 0.51 -28.09 59.33
CA THR A 46 -0.73 -27.57 58.67
C THR A 46 -0.33 -26.49 57.68
N THR A 47 -1.01 -26.41 56.52
CA THR A 47 -0.71 -25.39 55.49
C THR A 47 -1.84 -24.36 55.41
N THR A 48 -1.52 -23.12 55.77
CA THR A 48 -2.38 -21.95 55.55
C THR A 48 -1.60 -20.94 54.71
N VAL A 49 -2.20 -20.43 53.63
CA VAL A 49 -1.59 -19.43 52.75
C VAL A 49 -2.21 -18.06 53.06
N THR A 50 -1.38 -17.13 53.52
CA THR A 50 -1.80 -15.74 53.79
C THR A 50 -1.11 -14.81 52.80
N ILE A 51 -1.89 -14.18 51.93
CA ILE A 51 -1.39 -13.10 51.05
C ILE A 51 -1.39 -11.80 51.88
N LYS A 52 -0.26 -11.08 51.86
CA LYS A 52 -0.19 -9.69 52.33
C LYS A 52 0.30 -8.81 51.20
N GLU A 53 -0.50 -7.81 50.84
CA GLU A 53 0.02 -6.64 50.15
C GLU A 53 0.60 -5.68 51.20
N THR A 54 1.82 -5.19 50.99
CA THR A 54 2.47 -4.19 51.83
C THR A 54 3.09 -3.12 50.94
N THR A 55 2.49 -1.94 50.93
CA THR A 55 3.00 -0.77 50.22
C THR A 55 3.83 0.07 51.20
N GLU A 56 5.16 -0.02 51.12
CA GLU A 56 6.05 0.88 51.86
C GLU A 56 6.51 2.04 50.97
N PHE A 57 6.19 3.27 51.38
CA PHE A 57 6.75 4.48 50.79
C PHE A 57 8.10 4.78 51.44
N TYR A 58 9.18 4.86 50.64
CA TYR A 58 10.46 5.40 51.07
C TYR A 58 10.81 6.67 50.29
N SER A 59 10.88 7.80 51.00
CA SER A 59 11.24 9.10 50.44
C SER A 59 12.74 9.38 50.65
N GLY A 60 13.52 9.39 49.57
CA GLY A 60 14.94 9.76 49.56
C GLY A 60 15.36 10.22 48.17
N PRO A 61 16.28 11.21 48.03
CA PRO A 61 16.45 11.93 46.77
C PRO A 61 17.29 11.15 45.75
N MET A 62 16.70 10.79 44.61
CA MET A 62 17.47 10.45 43.40
C MET A 62 17.78 11.70 42.57
N ILE A 63 19.05 11.84 42.20
CA ILE A 63 19.55 12.94 41.39
C ILE A 63 19.09 12.74 39.94
N SER A 64 18.26 13.65 39.43
CA SER A 64 17.80 13.59 38.04
C SER A 64 18.96 13.74 37.05
N ARG A 65 19.17 12.69 36.24
CA ARG A 65 19.99 12.71 35.03
C ARG A 65 19.26 12.05 33.86
N HIS A 66 18.03 12.49 33.59
CA HIS A 66 17.41 12.26 32.29
C HIS A 66 18.08 13.15 31.24
N THR A 67 19.19 12.67 30.67
CA THR A 67 19.72 13.21 29.43
C THR A 67 18.68 12.96 28.32
N LYS A 68 18.04 14.02 27.82
CA LYS A 68 17.20 13.93 26.62
C LYS A 68 18.03 13.44 25.45
N LEU A 69 17.79 12.21 25.00
CA LEU A 69 18.10 11.80 23.62
C LEU A 69 16.95 12.23 22.69
N MET A 70 16.66 13.53 22.70
CA MET A 70 16.00 14.15 21.56
C MET A 70 17.04 14.18 20.44
N ALA A 71 16.86 13.30 19.45
CA ALA A 71 17.61 13.39 18.22
C ALA A 71 17.16 14.64 17.47
N THR A 72 17.84 15.76 17.70
CA THR A 72 17.92 16.83 16.71
C THR A 72 18.57 16.23 15.47
N VAL A 73 17.73 15.80 14.53
CA VAL A 73 18.14 15.62 13.14
C VAL A 73 18.67 16.98 12.70
N SER A 74 19.95 17.06 12.34
CA SER A 74 20.54 18.30 11.88
C SER A 74 19.94 18.66 10.52
N GLU A 75 19.22 19.77 10.49
CA GLU A 75 18.81 20.43 9.25
C GLU A 75 20.06 20.96 8.55
N ASP A 76 20.60 20.15 7.63
CA ASP A 76 21.66 20.58 6.73
C ASP A 76 21.57 19.78 5.41
N SER A 77 21.84 20.45 4.29
CA SER A 77 21.82 19.88 2.93
C SER A 77 20.47 19.45 2.30
N ILE A 78 19.34 20.11 2.63
CA ILE A 78 18.33 20.43 1.60
C ILE A 78 18.41 21.92 1.29
N THR A 79 19.39 22.29 0.47
CA THR A 79 19.41 23.62 -0.17
C THR A 79 18.79 23.50 -1.55
N GLU A 80 17.49 23.73 -1.64
CA GLU A 80 16.85 24.01 -2.93
C GLU A 80 17.50 25.26 -3.53
N LYS A 81 18.32 25.07 -4.56
CA LYS A 81 18.75 26.17 -5.40
C LYS A 81 17.58 26.56 -6.28
N ASP A 82 17.08 27.77 -6.04
CA ASP A 82 16.01 28.45 -6.76
C ASP A 82 16.33 28.55 -8.26
N ASN A 83 16.03 27.48 -8.99
CA ASN A 83 16.14 27.37 -10.43
C ASN A 83 14.77 27.72 -11.02
N GLN A 84 14.51 29.01 -11.20
CA GLN A 84 13.49 29.49 -12.14
C GLN A 84 13.95 29.27 -13.60
N ALA A 85 14.29 28.03 -13.93
CA ALA A 85 14.28 27.54 -15.28
C ALA A 85 12.83 27.44 -15.74
N LYS A 86 12.58 27.66 -17.04
CA LYS A 86 11.25 27.43 -17.60
C LYS A 86 11.05 25.92 -17.71
N ASP A 87 9.96 25.41 -17.13
CA ASP A 87 9.51 24.03 -17.34
C ASP A 87 8.96 23.83 -18.76
N GLU A 88 9.85 23.87 -19.75
CA GLU A 88 9.68 23.05 -20.96
C GLU A 88 9.92 21.60 -20.53
N ALA A 89 8.86 20.96 -20.03
CA ALA A 89 8.93 19.61 -19.49
C ALA A 89 9.51 18.66 -20.54
N ILE A 90 10.70 18.11 -20.23
CA ILE A 90 11.31 17.07 -21.05
C ILE A 90 10.43 15.82 -20.92
N VAL A 91 9.58 15.62 -21.91
CA VAL A 91 8.81 14.37 -22.05
C VAL A 91 9.82 13.28 -22.37
N GLU A 92 10.15 12.47 -21.36
CA GLU A 92 11.00 11.31 -21.55
C GLU A 92 10.38 10.39 -22.62
N PRO A 93 11.18 9.86 -23.56
CA PRO A 93 10.64 9.12 -24.69
C PRO A 93 9.96 7.83 -24.21
N VAL A 94 8.72 7.63 -24.65
CA VAL A 94 7.94 6.41 -24.38
C VAL A 94 8.79 5.19 -24.74
N THR A 95 9.19 4.43 -23.73
CA THR A 95 10.12 3.30 -23.85
C THR A 95 9.42 2.05 -24.37
N GLY A 96 8.09 1.97 -24.28
CA GLY A 96 7.34 0.87 -24.89
C GLY A 96 5.82 0.98 -24.80
N ASN A 97 5.14 -0.05 -25.30
CA ASN A 97 3.69 -0.10 -25.35
C ASN A 97 3.09 -1.47 -24.98
N VAL A 98 1.87 -1.41 -24.43
CA VAL A 98 1.00 -2.56 -24.14
C VAL A 98 -0.24 -2.45 -25.03
N VAL A 99 -0.61 -3.53 -25.70
CA VAL A 99 -1.87 -3.63 -26.44
C VAL A 99 -2.76 -4.69 -25.78
N PHE A 100 -3.93 -4.27 -25.32
CA PHE A 100 -4.99 -5.17 -24.86
C PHE A 100 -5.82 -5.61 -26.06
N LEU A 101 -5.87 -6.92 -26.32
CA LEU A 101 -6.61 -7.52 -27.43
C LEU A 101 -7.92 -8.14 -26.89
N LEU A 102 -9.05 -7.58 -27.32
CA LEU A 102 -10.37 -7.85 -26.74
C LEU A 102 -11.33 -8.47 -27.78
N PRO A 103 -12.35 -9.24 -27.34
CA PRO A 103 -13.34 -9.84 -28.23
C PRO A 103 -14.34 -8.79 -28.73
N SER A 104 -15.06 -9.14 -29.78
CA SER A 104 -16.04 -8.28 -30.47
C SER A 104 -17.23 -7.81 -29.63
N ASN A 105 -17.45 -8.41 -28.45
CA ASN A 105 -18.48 -8.09 -27.46
C ASN A 105 -17.89 -7.79 -26.07
N ALA A 106 -16.68 -7.21 -26.00
CA ALA A 106 -16.01 -6.85 -24.75
C ALA A 106 -16.77 -5.83 -23.87
N ASP A 107 -17.74 -5.12 -24.46
CA ASP A 107 -18.72 -4.24 -23.80
C ASP A 107 -19.85 -4.99 -23.08
N GLN A 108 -19.99 -6.30 -23.31
CA GLN A 108 -21.05 -7.14 -22.76
C GLN A 108 -20.51 -8.25 -21.84
N ILE A 109 -19.28 -8.72 -22.07
CA ILE A 109 -18.62 -9.71 -21.20
C ILE A 109 -18.19 -9.06 -19.90
N GLN A 110 -18.64 -9.61 -18.77
CA GLN A 110 -18.17 -9.24 -17.43
C GLN A 110 -16.79 -9.83 -17.16
N SER A 111 -15.89 -9.02 -16.62
CA SER A 111 -14.53 -9.43 -16.25
C SER A 111 -14.47 -9.97 -14.82
N LYS A 112 -13.31 -10.52 -14.41
CA LYS A 112 -13.09 -11.00 -13.03
C LYS A 112 -12.61 -9.91 -12.04
N PHE A 113 -12.26 -8.72 -12.54
CA PHE A 113 -11.95 -7.56 -11.71
C PHE A 113 -13.16 -7.14 -10.87
N GLY A 114 -12.95 -6.54 -9.70
CA GLY A 114 -14.06 -6.07 -8.84
C GLY A 114 -14.93 -7.16 -8.19
N SER A 115 -14.50 -8.42 -8.21
CA SER A 115 -15.23 -9.56 -7.63
C SER A 115 -15.42 -9.49 -6.10
N ARG A 116 -14.72 -8.60 -5.40
CA ARG A 116 -14.90 -8.28 -3.96
C ARG A 116 -15.47 -6.87 -3.73
N SER A 117 -15.83 -6.14 -4.79
CA SER A 117 -16.26 -4.75 -4.71
C SER A 117 -17.77 -4.60 -4.51
N PRO A 118 -18.27 -3.59 -3.77
CA PRO A 118 -19.69 -3.27 -3.74
C PRO A 118 -20.25 -2.86 -5.11
N TYR A 119 -19.42 -2.36 -6.03
CA TYR A 119 -19.83 -2.07 -7.41
C TYR A 119 -19.94 -3.31 -8.29
N GLY A 120 -19.45 -4.47 -7.81
CA GLY A 120 -19.34 -5.68 -8.61
C GLY A 120 -18.32 -5.55 -9.75
N ASN A 121 -18.46 -6.45 -10.72
CA ASN A 121 -17.55 -6.55 -11.85
C ASN A 121 -17.80 -5.46 -12.91
N PRO A 122 -16.74 -4.93 -13.56
CA PRO A 122 -16.86 -4.16 -14.80
C PRO A 122 -16.82 -5.08 -16.03
N THR A 123 -17.25 -4.54 -17.17
CA THR A 123 -17.04 -5.19 -18.47
C THR A 123 -15.55 -5.33 -18.79
N VAL A 124 -15.21 -6.27 -19.68
CA VAL A 124 -13.82 -6.46 -20.17
C VAL A 124 -13.29 -5.19 -20.84
N LEU A 125 -14.14 -4.44 -21.54
CA LEU A 125 -13.78 -3.16 -22.16
C LEU A 125 -13.50 -2.07 -21.11
N GLU A 126 -14.34 -1.89 -20.09
CA GLU A 126 -14.10 -0.93 -19.01
C GLU A 126 -12.82 -1.26 -18.22
N ALA A 127 -12.59 -2.54 -17.90
CA ALA A 127 -11.38 -2.99 -17.24
C ALA A 127 -10.13 -2.68 -18.08
N ALA A 128 -10.16 -3.00 -19.38
CA ALA A 128 -9.06 -2.71 -20.30
C ALA A 128 -8.82 -1.19 -20.44
N GLN A 129 -9.86 -0.38 -20.55
CA GLN A 129 -9.77 1.09 -20.57
C GLN A 129 -9.16 1.66 -19.28
N HIS A 130 -9.41 1.04 -18.14
CA HIS A 130 -8.76 1.43 -16.90
C HIS A 130 -7.27 1.04 -16.89
N LEU A 131 -6.94 -0.22 -17.20
CA LEU A 131 -5.56 -0.71 -17.29
C LEU A 131 -4.72 0.09 -18.30
N GLN A 132 -5.33 0.51 -19.41
CA GLN A 132 -4.73 1.39 -20.41
C GLN A 132 -4.25 2.73 -19.82
N ARG A 133 -4.97 3.27 -18.83
CA ARG A 133 -4.61 4.50 -18.13
C ARG A 133 -3.62 4.22 -16.98
N LYS A 134 -3.87 3.15 -16.20
CA LYS A 134 -2.99 2.77 -15.07
C LYS A 134 -1.58 2.40 -15.49
N ILE A 135 -1.36 1.73 -16.64
CA ILE A 135 0.00 1.44 -17.11
C ILE A 135 0.83 2.71 -17.32
N GLY A 136 0.22 3.78 -17.80
CA GLY A 136 0.87 5.08 -17.89
C GLY A 136 1.18 5.70 -16.53
N TRP A 137 0.34 5.52 -15.50
CA TRP A 137 0.61 6.07 -14.16
C TRP A 137 1.69 5.28 -13.42
N PHE A 138 1.64 3.95 -13.53
CA PHE A 138 2.60 3.00 -12.95
C PHE A 138 3.94 2.97 -13.70
N SER A 139 4.08 3.71 -14.79
CA SER A 139 5.34 3.92 -15.51
C SER A 139 5.80 5.38 -15.55
N ASP A 140 5.14 6.30 -14.81
CA ASP A 140 5.33 7.76 -14.90
C ASP A 140 5.30 8.30 -16.37
N GLN A 141 4.45 7.70 -17.20
CA GLN A 141 4.24 7.92 -18.65
C GLN A 141 5.27 7.26 -19.62
N LEU A 142 6.24 6.51 -19.13
CA LEU A 142 7.21 5.76 -19.97
C LEU A 142 6.59 4.63 -20.81
N VAL A 143 5.42 4.08 -20.45
CA VAL A 143 4.76 2.98 -21.15
C VAL A 143 3.35 3.40 -21.56
N ASN A 144 3.06 3.30 -22.86
CA ASN A 144 1.74 3.62 -23.41
C ASN A 144 0.80 2.40 -23.41
N GLY A 145 -0.48 2.60 -23.06
CA GLY A 145 -1.53 1.60 -23.21
C GLY A 145 -2.37 1.84 -24.46
N GLN A 146 -2.67 0.78 -25.22
CA GLN A 146 -3.58 0.79 -26.36
C GLN A 146 -4.53 -0.41 -26.31
N ILE A 147 -5.68 -0.30 -26.99
CA ILE A 147 -6.71 -1.36 -27.05
C ILE A 147 -7.02 -1.65 -28.51
N VAL A 148 -7.13 -2.92 -28.87
CA VAL A 148 -7.69 -3.39 -30.14
C VAL A 148 -8.87 -4.31 -29.83
N VAL A 149 -10.04 -3.98 -30.37
CA VAL A 149 -11.26 -4.79 -30.25
C VAL A 149 -11.44 -5.53 -31.56
N LEU A 150 -11.44 -6.86 -31.54
CA LEU A 150 -11.65 -7.67 -32.73
C LEU A 150 -13.06 -7.42 -33.30
N SER A 151 -13.20 -7.38 -34.62
CA SER A 151 -14.50 -7.20 -35.26
C SER A 151 -15.11 -8.55 -35.65
N SER A 152 -16.38 -8.77 -35.33
CA SER A 152 -17.09 -10.05 -35.55
C SER A 152 -17.25 -10.47 -37.02
N SER A 153 -16.86 -9.61 -37.97
CA SER A 153 -17.03 -9.81 -39.42
C SER A 153 -15.86 -9.30 -40.27
N SER A 154 -14.73 -8.91 -39.66
CA SER A 154 -13.56 -8.41 -40.38
C SER A 154 -12.27 -8.59 -39.56
N GLU A 155 -11.16 -8.92 -40.23
CA GLU A 155 -9.84 -8.83 -39.60
C GLU A 155 -9.55 -7.38 -39.13
N PRO A 156 -8.71 -7.19 -38.11
CA PRO A 156 -8.17 -5.87 -37.76
C PRO A 156 -7.50 -5.20 -38.96
N THR A 157 -7.55 -3.87 -38.99
CA THR A 157 -6.94 -3.05 -40.04
C THR A 157 -5.43 -3.24 -40.12
N GLN A 158 -4.80 -2.85 -41.23
CA GLN A 158 -3.34 -2.98 -41.39
C GLN A 158 -2.55 -2.26 -40.29
N ASP A 159 -3.05 -1.12 -39.81
CA ASP A 159 -2.44 -0.36 -38.71
C ASP A 159 -2.60 -1.08 -37.35
N GLU A 160 -3.75 -1.70 -37.08
CA GLU A 160 -3.96 -2.52 -35.87
C GLU A 160 -3.15 -3.81 -35.91
N GLN A 161 -3.10 -4.49 -37.06
CA GLN A 161 -2.25 -5.68 -37.25
C GLN A 161 -0.78 -5.33 -37.06
N LYS A 162 -0.32 -4.16 -37.55
CA LYS A 162 1.04 -3.68 -37.32
C LYS A 162 1.27 -3.36 -35.84
N LEU A 163 0.37 -2.61 -35.20
CA LEU A 163 0.43 -2.28 -33.78
C LEU A 163 0.57 -3.54 -32.91
N LEU A 164 -0.23 -4.57 -33.16
CA LEU A 164 -0.15 -5.86 -32.47
C LEU A 164 1.15 -6.64 -32.72
N GLN A 165 1.79 -6.46 -33.88
CA GLN A 165 3.06 -7.12 -34.23
C GLN A 165 4.31 -6.36 -33.76
N ASP A 166 4.24 -5.03 -33.65
CA ASP A 166 5.32 -4.17 -33.17
C ASP A 166 5.29 -3.96 -31.63
N ALA A 167 4.14 -4.19 -30.97
CA ALA A 167 4.00 -3.88 -29.55
C ALA A 167 4.91 -4.72 -28.64
N ASN A 168 5.50 -4.09 -27.61
CA ASN A 168 6.32 -4.82 -26.63
C ASN A 168 5.48 -5.88 -25.92
N ALA A 169 4.30 -5.53 -25.38
CA ALA A 169 3.40 -6.46 -24.73
C ALA A 169 2.05 -6.56 -25.44
N VAL A 170 1.54 -7.79 -25.61
CA VAL A 170 0.16 -8.05 -26.09
C VAL A 170 -0.57 -8.93 -25.07
N ILE A 171 -1.67 -8.43 -24.53
CA ILE A 171 -2.48 -9.11 -23.52
C ILE A 171 -3.86 -9.39 -24.11
N ALA A 172 -4.10 -10.65 -24.48
CA ALA A 172 -5.42 -11.11 -24.92
C ALA A 172 -6.31 -11.42 -23.72
N LEU A 173 -7.55 -10.92 -23.72
CA LEU A 173 -8.51 -11.07 -22.63
C LEU A 173 -9.84 -11.61 -23.16
N HIS A 174 -10.34 -12.72 -22.60
CA HIS A 174 -11.71 -13.23 -22.83
C HIS A 174 -12.07 -13.54 -24.30
N LEU A 175 -11.08 -13.82 -25.16
CA LEU A 175 -11.30 -14.25 -26.55
C LEU A 175 -11.94 -15.65 -26.56
N SER A 176 -13.18 -15.77 -27.04
CA SER A 176 -13.99 -16.98 -26.82
C SER A 176 -14.50 -17.65 -28.11
N SER A 177 -14.67 -16.91 -29.21
CA SER A 177 -14.98 -17.54 -30.50
C SER A 177 -13.74 -18.18 -31.14
N SER A 178 -13.96 -19.19 -31.99
CA SER A 178 -12.88 -19.86 -32.73
C SER A 178 -12.07 -18.87 -33.59
N ALA A 179 -12.75 -17.93 -34.27
CA ALA A 179 -12.08 -16.94 -35.11
C ALA A 179 -11.19 -15.97 -34.31
N GLU A 180 -11.65 -15.50 -33.13
CA GLU A 180 -10.85 -14.64 -32.26
C GLU A 180 -9.63 -15.40 -31.69
N THR A 181 -9.82 -16.68 -31.35
CA THR A 181 -8.75 -17.56 -30.83
C THR A 181 -7.73 -17.92 -31.91
N GLU A 182 -8.17 -18.26 -33.13
CA GLU A 182 -7.32 -18.53 -34.30
C GLU A 182 -6.52 -17.28 -34.71
N TYR A 183 -7.14 -16.09 -34.64
CA TYR A 183 -6.42 -14.83 -34.86
C TYR A 183 -5.33 -14.61 -33.80
N ALA A 184 -5.64 -14.81 -32.52
CA ALA A 184 -4.67 -14.69 -31.44
C ALA A 184 -3.53 -15.72 -31.55
N GLU A 185 -3.82 -16.97 -31.92
CA GLU A 185 -2.80 -17.97 -32.26
C GLU A 185 -1.90 -17.50 -33.41
N SER A 186 -2.49 -17.00 -34.50
CA SER A 186 -1.77 -16.51 -35.68
C SER A 186 -0.83 -15.34 -35.32
N LEU A 187 -1.32 -14.39 -34.51
CA LEU A 187 -0.54 -13.28 -33.99
C LEU A 187 0.60 -13.76 -33.07
N PHE A 188 0.31 -14.63 -32.11
CA PHE A 188 1.29 -15.15 -31.15
C PHE A 188 2.38 -16.00 -31.83
N LYS A 189 2.05 -16.67 -32.94
CA LYS A 189 3.02 -17.37 -33.81
C LYS A 189 3.88 -16.41 -34.63
N LYS A 190 3.30 -15.32 -35.17
CA LYS A 190 4.06 -14.26 -35.88
C LYS A 190 5.06 -13.53 -34.96
N ARG A 191 4.62 -13.09 -33.77
CA ARG A 191 5.47 -12.42 -32.77
C ARG A 191 6.64 -13.31 -32.32
N ARG A 192 6.34 -14.59 -32.07
CA ARG A 192 7.33 -15.65 -31.78
C ARG A 192 8.37 -15.81 -32.87
N GLN A 193 7.94 -15.95 -34.13
CA GLN A 193 8.85 -16.12 -35.27
C GLN A 193 9.79 -14.91 -35.38
N ARG A 194 9.26 -13.69 -35.26
CA ARG A 194 10.06 -12.46 -35.25
C ARG A 194 11.11 -12.45 -34.13
N GLN A 195 10.80 -12.90 -32.92
CA GLN A 195 11.78 -12.99 -31.83
C GLN A 195 12.87 -14.06 -32.08
N GLN A 196 12.62 -15.04 -32.94
CA GLN A 196 13.62 -16.04 -33.37
C GLN A 196 14.46 -15.53 -34.55
N ASP A 197 13.89 -14.71 -35.43
CA ASP A 197 14.56 -14.07 -36.57
C ASP A 197 15.40 -12.84 -36.14
N GLU A 198 14.94 -12.10 -35.13
CA GLU A 198 15.55 -10.88 -34.57
C GLU A 198 15.93 -11.08 -33.08
N PRO A 199 16.84 -12.02 -32.71
CA PRO A 199 17.10 -12.38 -31.31
C PRO A 199 17.78 -11.29 -30.47
N ASP A 200 18.51 -10.37 -31.11
CA ASP A 200 19.07 -9.15 -30.49
C ASP A 200 18.09 -7.95 -30.60
N GLY A 201 16.85 -8.19 -31.01
CA GLY A 201 15.81 -7.18 -31.28
C GLY A 201 14.95 -6.83 -30.08
N LEU A 202 13.68 -6.48 -30.34
CA LEU A 202 12.72 -6.16 -29.29
C LEU A 202 12.30 -7.42 -28.53
N ASN A 203 12.57 -7.44 -27.22
CA ASN A 203 11.97 -8.40 -26.30
C ASN A 203 10.45 -8.27 -26.30
N PHE A 204 9.73 -9.37 -26.53
CA PHE A 204 8.28 -9.39 -26.46
C PHE A 204 7.75 -9.98 -25.16
N CYS A 205 6.56 -9.50 -24.80
CA CYS A 205 5.65 -10.06 -23.82
C CYS A 205 4.38 -10.46 -24.56
N GLN A 206 3.82 -11.64 -24.26
CA GLN A 206 2.45 -11.97 -24.66
C GLN A 206 1.81 -12.95 -23.68
N PHE A 207 0.55 -12.69 -23.33
CA PHE A 207 -0.28 -13.54 -22.47
C PHE A 207 -1.71 -13.57 -22.99
N ALA A 208 -2.39 -14.70 -22.81
CA ALA A 208 -3.83 -14.82 -23.01
C ALA A 208 -4.48 -15.25 -21.70
N LEU A 209 -5.53 -14.54 -21.28
CA LEU A 209 -6.23 -14.77 -20.02
C LEU A 209 -7.71 -14.99 -20.32
N GLU A 210 -8.29 -16.05 -19.78
CA GLU A 210 -9.70 -16.45 -20.00
C GLU A 210 -10.05 -16.67 -21.49
N CYS A 211 -9.08 -17.09 -22.32
CA CYS A 211 -9.27 -17.29 -23.75
C CYS A 211 -9.49 -18.78 -24.10
N GLY A 212 -10.47 -19.06 -24.97
CA GLY A 212 -10.90 -20.40 -25.38
C GLY A 212 -11.82 -21.12 -24.37
N GLU A 213 -12.43 -22.23 -24.81
CA GLU A 213 -13.13 -23.13 -23.89
C GLU A 213 -12.15 -23.89 -22.98
N LEU A 214 -12.56 -24.12 -21.74
CA LEU A 214 -11.72 -24.61 -20.65
C LEU A 214 -11.01 -25.95 -20.97
N SER A 215 -9.71 -26.03 -20.64
CA SER A 215 -8.89 -27.24 -20.46
C SER A 215 -8.22 -27.96 -21.65
N SER A 216 -7.48 -27.24 -22.51
CA SER A 216 -6.32 -27.86 -23.20
C SER A 216 -5.22 -26.89 -23.63
N ASN A 217 -5.55 -25.82 -24.35
CA ASN A 217 -4.57 -24.94 -25.00
C ASN A 217 -4.61 -23.50 -24.44
N GLU A 218 -3.96 -23.24 -23.30
CA GLU A 218 -3.56 -21.85 -22.99
C GLU A 218 -2.59 -21.35 -24.06
N LEU A 219 -2.89 -20.20 -24.69
CA LEU A 219 -2.03 -19.65 -25.75
C LEU A 219 -0.63 -19.33 -25.19
N SER A 220 0.39 -19.99 -25.75
CA SER A 220 1.72 -20.06 -25.17
C SER A 220 2.38 -18.69 -25.01
N SER A 221 2.57 -18.29 -23.76
CA SER A 221 3.15 -17.00 -23.38
C SER A 221 4.63 -16.90 -23.71
N ILE A 222 5.05 -15.65 -23.91
CA ILE A 222 6.45 -15.22 -24.08
C ILE A 222 6.68 -14.08 -23.08
N CYS A 223 7.85 -14.07 -22.44
CA CYS A 223 8.26 -13.03 -21.51
C CYS A 223 9.75 -12.75 -21.66
N GLY A 224 10.09 -11.76 -22.50
CA GLY A 224 11.46 -11.56 -22.97
C GLY A 224 11.93 -12.78 -23.77
N PRO A 225 13.19 -13.24 -23.62
CA PRO A 225 13.71 -14.38 -24.37
C PRO A 225 13.22 -15.74 -23.83
N PHE A 226 12.27 -15.76 -22.88
CA PHE A 226 11.60 -16.98 -22.46
C PHE A 226 10.32 -17.22 -23.25
N ASP A 227 10.19 -18.43 -23.79
CA ASP A 227 9.02 -18.91 -24.52
C ASP A 227 8.57 -20.25 -23.93
N THR A 228 7.30 -20.31 -23.51
CA THR A 228 6.73 -21.50 -22.84
C THR A 228 6.61 -22.73 -23.74
N ALA A 229 6.41 -22.57 -25.05
CA ALA A 229 6.25 -23.69 -25.99
C ALA A 229 7.54 -24.08 -26.72
N THR A 230 8.63 -23.32 -26.56
CA THR A 230 9.99 -23.72 -26.97
C THR A 230 10.98 -23.61 -25.80
N ALA A 231 10.55 -24.07 -24.62
CA ALA A 231 11.30 -23.92 -23.36
C ALA A 231 12.70 -24.56 -23.44
N SER A 232 13.73 -23.72 -23.56
CA SER A 232 15.13 -24.13 -23.68
C SER A 232 15.73 -24.60 -22.35
N PRO A 233 16.68 -25.57 -22.34
CA PRO A 233 17.47 -25.92 -21.16
C PRO A 233 18.23 -24.73 -20.53
N SER A 234 18.46 -23.65 -21.27
CA SER A 234 19.03 -22.40 -20.71
C SER A 234 18.15 -21.80 -19.60
N SER A 235 16.84 -22.04 -19.61
CA SER A 235 15.92 -21.63 -18.52
C SER A 235 16.22 -22.29 -17.17
N LEU A 236 17.04 -23.36 -17.14
CA LEU A 236 17.52 -24.02 -15.93
C LEU A 236 18.84 -23.42 -15.41
N LEU A 237 19.53 -22.60 -16.22
CA LEU A 237 20.74 -21.89 -15.83
C LEU A 237 20.33 -20.52 -15.28
N PRO A 238 20.35 -20.28 -13.95
CA PRO A 238 19.64 -19.16 -13.33
C PRO A 238 20.14 -17.78 -13.81
N TRP A 239 21.40 -17.71 -14.27
CA TRP A 239 22.08 -16.53 -14.77
C TRP A 239 21.73 -16.09 -16.20
N THR A 240 20.83 -16.79 -16.89
CA THR A 240 20.42 -16.39 -18.25
C THR A 240 19.21 -15.45 -18.22
N ASP A 241 19.09 -14.61 -19.23
CA ASP A 241 17.86 -13.83 -19.45
C ASP A 241 16.65 -14.73 -19.77
N VAL A 242 16.87 -15.93 -20.30
CA VAL A 242 15.82 -16.95 -20.47
C VAL A 242 15.29 -17.46 -19.13
N ALA A 243 16.17 -17.72 -18.15
CA ALA A 243 15.74 -18.05 -16.79
C ALA A 243 15.07 -16.87 -16.07
N SER A 244 15.49 -15.64 -16.40
CA SER A 244 14.91 -14.41 -15.85
C SER A 244 13.50 -14.14 -16.43
N GLY A 245 13.34 -14.32 -17.74
CA GLY A 245 12.05 -14.31 -18.41
C GLY A 245 11.10 -15.39 -17.90
N LYS A 246 11.62 -16.58 -17.57
CA LYS A 246 10.83 -17.65 -16.94
C LYS A 246 10.30 -17.26 -15.57
N ARG A 247 11.17 -16.81 -14.65
CA ARG A 247 10.75 -16.38 -13.30
C ARG A 247 9.73 -15.24 -13.38
N LEU A 248 9.87 -14.37 -14.38
CA LEU A 248 8.94 -13.27 -14.60
C LEU A 248 7.60 -13.72 -15.20
N ASP A 249 7.58 -14.67 -16.14
CA ASP A 249 6.34 -15.31 -16.63
C ASP A 249 5.55 -15.96 -15.49
N GLU A 250 6.23 -16.69 -14.61
CA GLU A 250 5.64 -17.33 -13.42
C GLU A 250 5.08 -16.28 -12.44
N ARG A 251 5.83 -15.20 -12.17
CA ARG A 251 5.41 -14.08 -11.29
C ARG A 251 4.25 -13.27 -11.88
N MET A 252 4.30 -12.94 -13.17
CA MET A 252 3.23 -12.22 -13.88
C MET A 252 1.93 -13.05 -13.89
N LYS A 253 2.01 -14.36 -14.14
CA LYS A 253 0.85 -15.27 -14.01
C LYS A 253 0.30 -15.32 -12.58
N GLY A 254 1.14 -15.22 -11.56
CA GLY A 254 0.72 -15.08 -10.16
C GLY A 254 -0.07 -13.79 -9.91
N LEU A 255 0.46 -12.66 -10.35
CA LEU A 255 -0.15 -11.34 -10.22
C LEU A 255 -1.47 -11.21 -11.02
N PHE A 256 -1.50 -11.61 -12.29
CA PHE A 256 -2.72 -11.58 -13.12
C PHE A 256 -3.86 -12.41 -12.51
N LYS A 257 -3.56 -13.52 -11.83
CA LYS A 257 -4.57 -14.35 -11.15
C LYS A 257 -5.21 -13.70 -9.92
N ARG A 258 -4.65 -12.61 -9.39
CA ARG A 258 -5.26 -11.84 -8.29
C ARG A 258 -6.44 -10.98 -8.76
N TRP A 259 -6.54 -10.68 -10.06
CA TRP A 259 -7.58 -9.85 -10.68
C TRP A 259 -7.81 -8.50 -9.98
N THR A 260 -6.73 -7.90 -9.45
CA THR A 260 -6.69 -6.47 -9.10
C THR A 260 -6.00 -5.72 -10.24
N SER A 261 -6.41 -4.48 -10.47
CA SER A 261 -5.81 -3.60 -11.48
C SER A 261 -4.36 -3.24 -11.15
N ASP A 262 -4.03 -3.08 -9.87
CA ASP A 262 -2.69 -2.74 -9.39
C ASP A 262 -1.71 -3.91 -9.59
N ASP A 263 -2.07 -5.13 -9.18
CA ASP A 263 -1.24 -6.33 -9.44
C ASP A 263 -1.02 -6.54 -10.94
N PHE A 264 -2.09 -6.38 -11.74
CA PHE A 264 -2.05 -6.54 -13.19
C PHE A 264 -1.14 -5.50 -13.86
N THR A 265 -1.21 -4.25 -13.40
CA THR A 265 -0.37 -3.17 -13.93
C THR A 265 1.09 -3.34 -13.47
N TYR A 266 1.31 -3.70 -12.22
CA TYR A 266 2.64 -3.99 -11.66
C TYR A 266 3.32 -5.17 -12.36
N ALA A 267 2.57 -6.22 -12.72
CA ALA A 267 3.06 -7.33 -13.53
C ALA A 267 3.65 -6.85 -14.87
N LEU A 268 2.97 -5.92 -15.55
CA LEU A 268 3.45 -5.32 -16.79
C LEU A 268 4.69 -4.44 -16.55
N THR A 269 4.73 -3.61 -15.51
CA THR A 269 5.91 -2.76 -15.26
C THR A 269 7.16 -3.56 -14.93
N LEU A 270 7.04 -4.71 -14.24
CA LEU A 270 8.16 -5.63 -14.02
C LEU A 270 8.79 -6.12 -15.35
N PHE A 271 7.98 -6.37 -16.38
CA PHE A 271 8.48 -6.70 -17.72
C PHE A 271 9.25 -5.55 -18.37
N PHE A 272 8.69 -4.33 -18.39
CA PHE A 272 9.41 -3.17 -18.95
C PHE A 272 10.69 -2.86 -18.18
N ASN A 273 10.64 -2.88 -16.85
CA ASN A 273 11.81 -2.65 -15.99
C ASN A 273 12.95 -3.66 -16.21
N ARG A 274 12.63 -4.92 -16.60
CA ARG A 274 13.66 -5.91 -16.93
C ARG A 274 14.14 -5.84 -18.39
N PHE A 275 13.25 -5.61 -19.34
CA PHE A 275 13.52 -5.89 -20.76
C PHE A 275 13.42 -4.70 -21.72
N SER A 276 12.99 -3.51 -21.27
CA SER A 276 12.95 -2.29 -22.11
C SER A 276 14.27 -1.51 -22.17
N GLY A 277 15.18 -1.76 -21.23
CA GLY A 277 16.42 -0.98 -21.06
C GLY A 277 16.28 0.27 -20.18
N THR A 278 15.07 0.75 -19.91
CA THR A 278 14.82 1.86 -18.96
C THR A 278 14.26 1.33 -17.65
N PRO A 279 14.85 1.68 -16.49
CA PRO A 279 14.28 1.34 -15.18
C PRO A 279 12.94 2.05 -14.94
N ILE A 280 11.98 1.36 -14.33
CA ILE A 280 10.67 1.93 -13.97
C ILE A 280 10.65 2.23 -12.47
N ASP A 281 10.44 3.48 -12.06
CA ASP A 281 10.53 3.92 -10.66
C ASP A 281 9.62 3.18 -9.67
N TRP A 282 8.58 2.51 -10.16
CA TRP A 282 7.69 1.64 -9.39
C TRP A 282 8.26 0.25 -9.03
N CYS A 283 9.29 -0.23 -9.73
CA CYS A 283 9.85 -1.58 -9.50
C CYS A 283 11.35 -1.75 -9.82
N LYS A 284 12.08 -0.65 -10.11
CA LYS A 284 13.54 -0.64 -10.31
C LYS A 284 14.34 -1.08 -9.08
N HIS A 285 13.75 -0.96 -7.89
CA HIS A 285 14.35 -1.36 -6.62
C HIS A 285 13.69 -2.61 -6.06
N SER A 286 14.50 -3.44 -5.41
CA SER A 286 14.05 -4.46 -4.47
C SER A 286 15.09 -4.58 -3.36
N ILE A 287 14.64 -4.87 -2.14
CA ILE A 287 15.49 -5.12 -0.98
C ILE A 287 15.73 -6.62 -0.75
N ASP A 288 15.30 -7.48 -1.66
CA ASP A 288 15.52 -8.93 -1.61
C ASP A 288 16.83 -9.30 -2.30
N ALA A 289 17.49 -10.38 -1.89
CA ALA A 289 18.50 -11.08 -2.68
C ALA A 289 17.88 -11.81 -3.88
N THR A 290 17.43 -11.02 -4.85
CA THR A 290 16.93 -11.50 -6.14
C THR A 290 18.05 -12.11 -6.99
N TRP A 291 17.72 -12.95 -7.98
CA TRP A 291 18.73 -13.30 -8.99
C TRP A 291 19.08 -12.06 -9.84
N GLU A 292 18.09 -11.21 -10.08
CA GLU A 292 18.08 -10.08 -10.99
C GLU A 292 19.15 -9.02 -10.67
N LYS A 293 19.50 -8.85 -9.37
CA LYS A 293 20.67 -8.07 -8.88
C LYS A 293 22.02 -8.71 -9.18
N GLY A 294 22.07 -10.03 -9.34
CA GLY A 294 23.27 -10.82 -9.50
C GLY A 294 24.06 -11.06 -8.19
N PRO A 295 24.97 -12.05 -8.17
CA PRO A 295 25.65 -12.49 -6.96
C PRO A 295 26.60 -11.45 -6.36
N VAL A 296 27.12 -10.53 -7.17
CA VAL A 296 28.05 -9.48 -6.70
C VAL A 296 27.33 -8.44 -5.85
N GLN A 297 26.19 -7.93 -6.32
CA GLN A 297 25.40 -6.95 -5.56
C GLN A 297 24.85 -7.57 -4.28
N ASN A 298 24.25 -8.77 -4.35
CA ASN A 298 23.74 -9.47 -3.16
C ASN A 298 24.84 -9.70 -2.09
N ALA A 299 26.08 -10.00 -2.52
CA ALA A 299 27.21 -10.14 -1.59
C ALA A 299 27.70 -8.80 -1.01
N GLN A 300 27.62 -7.70 -1.78
CA GLN A 300 27.95 -6.36 -1.31
C GLN A 300 26.91 -5.84 -0.31
N GLU A 301 25.62 -6.06 -0.58
CA GLU A 301 24.50 -5.74 0.32
C GLU A 301 24.66 -6.53 1.64
N LEU A 302 24.94 -7.83 1.58
CA LEU A 302 25.22 -8.65 2.78
C LEU A 302 26.43 -8.15 3.57
N TYR A 303 27.55 -7.87 2.90
CA TYR A 303 28.75 -7.37 3.56
C TYR A 303 28.50 -6.01 4.24
N SER A 304 27.76 -5.12 3.56
CA SER A 304 27.34 -3.82 4.08
C SER A 304 26.41 -3.99 5.31
N MET A 305 25.46 -4.92 5.26
CA MET A 305 24.56 -5.25 6.37
C MET A 305 25.33 -5.73 7.61
N VAL A 306 26.24 -6.69 7.44
CA VAL A 306 27.05 -7.24 8.54
C VAL A 306 27.99 -6.18 9.13
N ASN A 307 28.65 -5.38 8.28
CA ASN A 307 29.66 -4.41 8.71
C ASN A 307 29.04 -3.16 9.37
N LYS A 308 27.87 -2.70 8.91
CA LYS A 308 27.20 -1.48 9.42
C LYS A 308 26.13 -1.75 10.48
N CYS A 309 25.53 -2.95 10.48
CA CYS A 309 24.38 -3.31 11.33
C CYS A 309 24.54 -4.62 12.09
N GLY A 310 25.74 -5.21 12.14
CA GLY A 310 26.01 -6.50 12.78
C GLY A 310 25.42 -6.66 14.19
N ASP A 311 25.55 -5.65 15.05
CA ASP A 311 24.96 -5.67 16.41
C ASP A 311 23.43 -5.79 16.41
N CYS A 312 22.74 -5.16 15.46
CA CYS A 312 21.29 -5.21 15.32
C CYS A 312 20.84 -6.55 14.72
N VAL A 313 21.56 -7.04 13.71
CA VAL A 313 21.35 -8.38 13.10
C VAL A 313 21.53 -9.47 14.14
N VAL A 314 22.62 -9.44 14.92
CA VAL A 314 22.90 -10.44 15.95
C VAL A 314 21.83 -10.43 17.04
N LYS A 315 21.39 -9.25 17.51
CA LYS A 315 20.32 -9.16 18.53
C LYS A 315 18.99 -9.72 18.04
N CYS A 316 18.56 -9.38 16.81
CA CYS A 316 17.32 -9.93 16.27
C CYS A 316 17.39 -11.45 16.03
N VAL A 317 18.50 -11.96 15.49
CA VAL A 317 18.65 -13.40 15.19
C VAL A 317 18.87 -14.25 16.46
N GLN A 318 19.22 -13.61 17.60
CA GLN A 318 19.28 -14.24 18.92
C GLN A 318 17.96 -14.18 19.70
N ASP A 319 17.02 -13.34 19.27
CA ASP A 319 15.69 -13.22 19.86
C ASP A 319 14.70 -14.13 19.15
N GLU A 320 13.93 -14.92 19.90
CA GLU A 320 13.05 -15.95 19.33
C GLU A 320 11.93 -15.32 18.48
N GLN A 321 11.30 -14.25 18.99
CA GLN A 321 10.22 -13.54 18.29
C GLN A 321 10.70 -12.83 17.02
N CYS A 322 11.81 -12.09 17.10
CA CYS A 322 12.39 -11.39 15.94
C CYS A 322 12.91 -12.36 14.88
N LYS A 323 13.50 -13.49 15.30
CA LYS A 323 13.97 -14.53 14.38
C LYS A 323 12.83 -15.30 13.72
N GLU A 324 11.75 -15.62 14.44
CA GLU A 324 10.55 -16.21 13.83
C GLU A 324 9.90 -15.26 12.81
N CYS A 325 9.87 -13.95 13.08
CA CYS A 325 9.42 -12.96 12.10
C CYS A 325 10.23 -13.04 10.81
N LEU A 326 11.57 -13.07 10.89
CA LEU A 326 12.43 -13.16 9.71
C LEU A 326 12.22 -14.48 8.96
N ASP A 327 12.15 -15.61 9.65
CA ASP A 327 11.90 -16.92 9.03
C ASP A 327 10.53 -16.94 8.30
N ALA A 328 9.47 -16.43 8.94
CA ALA A 328 8.13 -16.37 8.35
C ALA A 328 8.08 -15.44 7.13
N LEU A 329 8.71 -14.26 7.20
CA LEU A 329 8.86 -13.35 6.07
C LEU A 329 9.72 -13.92 4.93
N THR A 330 10.60 -14.90 5.20
CA THR A 330 11.35 -15.61 4.14
C THR A 330 10.44 -16.50 3.27
N ALA A 331 9.30 -16.93 3.82
CA ALA A 331 8.41 -17.90 3.18
C ALA A 331 7.27 -17.27 2.36
N LEU A 332 7.14 -15.95 2.38
CA LEU A 332 6.07 -15.21 1.69
C LEU A 332 6.49 -14.73 0.30
N ASP A 333 5.50 -14.56 -0.58
CA ASP A 333 5.65 -13.71 -1.76
C ASP A 333 5.82 -12.26 -1.29
N THR A 334 6.97 -11.65 -1.60
CA THR A 334 7.29 -10.28 -1.17
C THR A 334 6.38 -9.20 -1.78
N THR A 335 5.53 -9.56 -2.74
CA THR A 335 4.44 -8.71 -3.26
C THR A 335 3.11 -8.88 -2.54
N ASP A 336 2.97 -9.87 -1.64
CA ASP A 336 1.80 -9.99 -0.78
C ASP A 336 1.98 -9.08 0.44
N GLN A 337 1.55 -7.83 0.26
CA GLN A 337 1.62 -6.77 1.28
C GLN A 337 0.82 -7.15 2.54
N VAL A 338 -0.33 -7.83 2.37
CA VAL A 338 -1.22 -8.18 3.48
C VAL A 338 -0.60 -9.29 4.33
N ALA A 339 -0.12 -10.37 3.72
CA ALA A 339 0.53 -11.46 4.44
C ALA A 339 1.82 -11.00 5.13
N SER A 340 2.60 -10.15 4.46
CA SER A 340 3.82 -9.55 5.01
C SER A 340 3.54 -8.71 6.25
N TYR A 341 2.56 -7.81 6.17
CA TYR A 341 2.17 -6.94 7.28
C TYR A 341 1.54 -7.72 8.44
N ARG A 342 0.62 -8.67 8.17
CA ARG A 342 0.08 -9.58 9.21
C ARG A 342 1.17 -10.30 9.97
N THR A 343 2.25 -10.71 9.29
CA THR A 343 3.40 -11.37 9.89
C THR A 343 4.20 -10.42 10.80
N ILE A 344 4.51 -9.20 10.35
CA ILE A 344 5.18 -8.20 11.20
C ILE A 344 4.37 -7.93 12.48
N VAL A 345 3.06 -7.68 12.36
CA VAL A 345 2.17 -7.40 13.51
C VAL A 345 2.08 -8.57 14.48
N SER A 346 2.27 -9.80 14.01
CA SER A 346 2.26 -11.00 14.87
C SER A 346 3.48 -11.08 15.79
N TYR A 347 4.62 -10.53 15.34
CA TYR A 347 5.94 -10.64 15.95
C TYR A 347 6.58 -9.30 16.35
N GLU A 348 5.80 -8.21 16.36
CA GLU A 348 6.31 -6.85 16.43
C GLU A 348 7.12 -6.58 17.73
N SER A 349 8.42 -6.30 17.59
CA SER A 349 9.35 -6.13 18.73
C SER A 349 10.33 -4.97 18.53
N GLU A 350 10.89 -4.46 19.63
CA GLU A 350 11.90 -3.38 19.57
C GLU A 350 13.20 -3.81 18.87
N LEU A 351 13.50 -5.11 18.88
CA LEU A 351 14.64 -5.64 18.14
C LEU A 351 14.38 -5.68 16.63
N LEU A 352 13.13 -5.94 16.22
CA LEU A 352 12.70 -5.92 14.81
C LEU A 352 12.73 -4.50 14.23
N GLU A 353 12.21 -3.51 14.95
CA GLU A 353 12.29 -2.11 14.54
C GLU A 353 13.74 -1.61 14.47
N ASN A 354 14.58 -1.90 15.47
CA ASN A 354 15.99 -1.46 15.45
C ASN A 354 16.80 -2.16 14.36
N PHE A 355 16.50 -3.41 14.03
CA PHE A 355 17.04 -4.15 12.90
C PHE A 355 16.73 -3.44 11.58
N SER A 356 15.44 -3.22 11.30
CA SER A 356 14.96 -2.57 10.08
C SER A 356 15.41 -1.12 9.97
N TYR A 357 15.39 -0.35 11.08
CA TYR A 357 15.90 1.01 11.12
C TYR A 357 17.38 1.09 10.77
N CYS A 358 18.19 0.16 11.26
CA CYS A 358 19.60 0.13 10.94
C CYS A 358 19.82 -0.13 9.45
N ILE A 359 19.15 -1.14 8.89
CA ILE A 359 19.40 -1.67 7.55
C ILE A 359 18.78 -0.78 6.46
N LEU A 360 17.50 -0.45 6.60
CA LEU A 360 16.72 0.26 5.60
C LEU A 360 16.98 1.77 5.69
N GLN A 361 16.63 2.40 6.82
CA GLN A 361 16.60 3.86 6.90
C GLN A 361 17.93 4.51 7.23
N LYS A 362 18.68 3.97 8.20
CA LYS A 362 19.91 4.61 8.72
C LYS A 362 21.12 4.42 7.81
N ASN A 363 21.26 3.24 7.20
CA ASN A 363 22.43 2.90 6.37
C ASN A 363 22.10 2.67 4.89
N ASN A 364 20.82 2.62 4.52
CA ASN A 364 20.28 2.30 3.18
C ASN A 364 21.11 1.23 2.47
N ILE A 365 21.16 0.03 3.09
CA ILE A 365 22.04 -1.07 2.68
C ILE A 365 21.83 -1.47 1.21
N PHE A 366 20.60 -1.36 0.74
CA PHE A 366 20.17 -1.74 -0.62
C PHE A 366 20.20 -0.59 -1.63
N ASN A 367 20.59 0.63 -1.19
CA ASN A 367 20.62 1.86 -2.01
C ASN A 367 19.28 2.11 -2.75
N CYS A 368 18.18 2.00 -2.02
CA CYS A 368 16.84 2.26 -2.53
C CYS A 368 16.46 3.74 -2.42
N ASP A 369 15.79 4.26 -3.45
CA ASP A 369 15.05 5.52 -3.41
C ASP A 369 13.68 5.33 -4.08
N ALA A 370 12.64 5.94 -3.51
CA ALA A 370 11.30 5.97 -4.08
C ALA A 370 10.62 7.28 -3.71
N LYS A 371 10.13 7.97 -4.74
CA LYS A 371 9.47 9.26 -4.65
C LYS A 371 7.97 9.07 -4.78
N ILE A 372 7.19 9.92 -4.14
CA ILE A 372 5.72 9.90 -4.22
C ILE A 372 5.30 9.93 -5.71
N PRO A 373 4.37 9.07 -6.17
CA PRO A 373 3.82 9.11 -7.52
C PRO A 373 3.28 10.48 -7.93
N GLN A 374 3.64 10.93 -9.15
CA GLN A 374 3.10 12.17 -9.73
C GLN A 374 1.83 11.94 -10.58
N TYR A 375 1.46 10.67 -10.80
CA TYR A 375 0.35 10.24 -11.63
C TYR A 375 -0.53 9.26 -10.85
N PRO A 376 -1.88 9.34 -10.98
CA PRO A 376 -2.65 10.32 -11.74
C PRO A 376 -2.51 11.76 -11.17
N LYS A 377 -2.65 12.78 -12.03
CA LYS A 377 -2.54 14.20 -11.63
C LYS A 377 -3.85 14.69 -11.00
N VAL A 378 -4.05 14.32 -9.74
CA VAL A 378 -5.24 14.62 -8.94
C VAL A 378 -5.36 16.10 -8.60
N LYS A 379 -6.60 16.60 -8.54
CA LYS A 379 -6.95 17.97 -8.14
C LYS A 379 -7.84 17.93 -6.89
N PRO A 380 -7.64 18.82 -5.90
CA PRO A 380 -8.52 18.94 -4.75
C PRO A 380 -9.87 19.58 -5.13
N MET A 381 -10.87 19.39 -4.26
CA MET A 381 -12.10 20.19 -4.30
C MET A 381 -11.78 21.68 -4.08
N THR A 382 -12.52 22.56 -4.75
CA THR A 382 -12.24 24.01 -4.76
C THR A 382 -13.31 24.85 -4.05
N GLN A 383 -14.43 24.23 -3.66
CA GLN A 383 -15.54 24.87 -2.96
C GLN A 383 -16.13 23.92 -1.90
N PHE A 384 -16.75 24.48 -0.87
CA PHE A 384 -17.50 23.80 0.19
C PHE A 384 -18.61 24.72 0.71
N ARG A 385 -19.83 24.20 0.92
CA ARG A 385 -21.05 24.98 1.27
C ARG A 385 -21.28 26.18 0.34
N GLY A 386 -21.04 25.96 -0.96
CA GLY A 386 -21.12 27.00 -2.01
C GLY A 386 -20.05 28.11 -1.94
N THR A 387 -19.09 28.03 -1.00
CA THR A 387 -18.01 29.02 -0.80
C THR A 387 -16.65 28.50 -1.27
N PRO A 388 -15.70 29.36 -1.71
CA PRO A 388 -14.35 28.91 -2.05
C PRO A 388 -13.63 28.24 -0.88
N LEU A 389 -13.02 27.08 -1.12
CA LEU A 389 -12.32 26.32 -0.09
C LEU A 389 -11.13 27.12 0.46
N THR A 390 -11.02 27.20 1.79
CA THR A 390 -9.88 27.85 2.48
C THR A 390 -9.02 26.82 3.21
N ARG A 391 -7.75 27.17 3.49
CA ARG A 391 -6.85 26.32 4.30
C ARG A 391 -7.41 26.01 5.68
N LYS A 392 -8.21 26.90 6.29
CA LYS A 392 -8.91 26.60 7.56
C LYS A 392 -9.99 25.54 7.32
N VAL A 393 -10.94 25.80 6.42
CA VAL A 393 -12.08 24.89 6.16
C VAL A 393 -11.58 23.50 5.75
N ALA A 394 -10.55 23.40 4.91
CA ALA A 394 -9.95 22.12 4.53
C ALA A 394 -9.43 21.30 5.73
N ARG A 395 -8.82 21.94 6.75
CA ARG A 395 -8.42 21.27 8.00
C ARG A 395 -9.62 20.82 8.82
N GLN A 396 -10.64 21.67 8.94
CA GLN A 396 -11.83 21.33 9.71
C GLN A 396 -12.66 20.22 9.05
N ILE A 397 -12.60 20.08 7.71
CA ILE A 397 -13.13 18.92 6.96
C ILE A 397 -12.33 17.64 7.29
N LEU A 398 -11.00 17.70 7.46
CA LEU A 398 -10.23 16.54 7.95
C LEU A 398 -10.67 16.15 9.37
N ILE A 399 -10.82 17.11 10.27
CA ILE A 399 -11.27 16.90 11.66
C ILE A 399 -12.68 16.30 11.69
N GLY A 400 -13.56 16.66 10.75
CA GLY A 400 -14.80 15.96 10.44
C GLY A 400 -15.76 15.90 11.63
N HIS A 401 -16.16 14.68 12.00
CA HIS A 401 -17.11 14.38 13.08
C HIS A 401 -16.48 14.33 14.48
N LEU A 402 -15.16 14.52 14.61
CA LEU A 402 -14.47 14.34 15.88
C LEU A 402 -15.02 15.31 16.94
N ASP A 403 -15.37 14.79 18.13
CA ASP A 403 -15.83 15.58 19.27
C ASP A 403 -14.70 16.44 19.85
N ASP A 404 -14.42 17.52 19.13
CA ASP A 404 -13.39 18.50 19.38
C ASP A 404 -13.94 19.92 19.06
N GLU A 405 -13.35 20.96 19.64
CA GLU A 405 -13.69 22.37 19.44
C GLU A 405 -13.19 22.95 18.11
N ASP A 406 -12.25 22.28 17.43
CA ASP A 406 -11.66 22.72 16.16
C ASP A 406 -12.44 22.24 14.91
N SER A 407 -13.48 21.41 15.07
CA SER A 407 -14.28 20.81 13.97
C SER A 407 -15.33 21.78 13.35
N LEU A 408 -16.25 21.27 12.52
CA LEU A 408 -17.31 22.05 11.84
C LEU A 408 -18.67 22.07 12.56
N PHE A 409 -18.70 22.00 13.90
CA PHE A 409 -19.95 22.05 14.70
C PHE A 409 -20.61 23.44 14.78
N ASP A 410 -21.07 23.98 13.64
CA ASP A 410 -21.90 25.21 13.56
C ASP A 410 -23.22 24.99 12.79
N ASP A 411 -23.40 23.80 12.18
CA ASP A 411 -24.62 23.39 11.46
C ASP A 411 -25.22 22.11 12.07
N SER A 412 -26.55 22.00 12.09
CA SER A 412 -27.34 21.04 12.89
C SER A 412 -27.23 19.55 12.52
N ASN A 413 -26.38 19.20 11.54
CA ASN A 413 -26.41 17.90 10.87
C ASN A 413 -25.14 17.07 11.10
N CYS A 414 -24.12 17.60 11.79
CA CYS A 414 -22.87 16.88 12.07
C CYS A 414 -22.92 16.20 13.45
N GLU A 415 -22.88 14.87 13.48
CA GLU A 415 -22.80 14.11 14.73
C GLU A 415 -21.42 14.23 15.41
N ARG A 416 -21.41 14.25 16.74
CA ARG A 416 -20.20 14.24 17.59
C ARG A 416 -19.74 12.81 17.83
N MET A 417 -18.59 12.46 17.25
CA MET A 417 -18.06 11.09 17.22
C MET A 417 -16.67 11.02 17.89
N PRO A 418 -16.25 9.86 18.41
CA PRO A 418 -14.89 9.67 18.94
C PRO A 418 -13.82 9.56 17.83
N THR A 419 -14.23 9.67 16.57
CA THR A 419 -13.42 9.57 15.35
C THR A 419 -13.76 10.73 14.41
N SER A 420 -12.80 11.22 13.64
CA SER A 420 -13.07 12.21 12.58
C SER A 420 -13.91 11.60 11.45
N TRP A 421 -13.51 10.40 11.04
CA TRP A 421 -14.09 9.65 9.93
C TRP A 421 -13.84 8.15 10.15
N LYS A 422 -14.66 7.29 9.53
CA LYS A 422 -14.37 5.85 9.39
C LYS A 422 -14.42 5.48 7.91
N VAL A 423 -13.42 4.75 7.41
CA VAL A 423 -13.36 4.33 6.01
C VAL A 423 -14.48 3.32 5.77
N ALA A 424 -15.43 3.62 4.90
CA ALA A 424 -16.48 2.69 4.49
C ALA A 424 -15.98 1.77 3.38
N ALA A 425 -15.25 2.32 2.42
CA ALA A 425 -14.53 1.55 1.41
C ALA A 425 -13.23 2.23 0.96
N GLY A 426 -12.23 1.45 0.55
CA GLY A 426 -10.94 1.97 0.09
C GLY A 426 -10.41 1.25 -1.14
N ALA A 427 -9.69 1.97 -1.99
CA ALA A 427 -9.12 1.47 -3.25
C ALA A 427 -7.75 0.79 -3.05
N ASN A 428 -7.71 -0.23 -2.20
CA ASN A 428 -6.56 -1.12 -1.99
C ASN A 428 -7.01 -2.40 -1.27
N VAL A 429 -6.41 -3.56 -1.60
CA VAL A 429 -6.76 -4.88 -1.02
C VAL A 429 -6.68 -4.93 0.51
N ALA A 430 -5.85 -4.08 1.13
CA ALA A 430 -5.73 -3.96 2.57
C ALA A 430 -7.05 -3.61 3.28
N TYR A 431 -7.95 -2.87 2.63
CA TYR A 431 -9.22 -2.44 3.25
C TYR A 431 -10.23 -3.58 3.45
N ASP A 432 -10.12 -4.67 2.66
CA ASP A 432 -10.86 -5.92 2.86
C ASP A 432 -10.23 -6.80 3.97
N GLN A 433 -9.03 -6.46 4.46
CA GLN A 433 -8.20 -7.35 5.29
C GLN A 433 -7.84 -6.76 6.66
N PHE A 434 -7.98 -5.44 6.85
CA PHE A 434 -7.75 -4.74 8.12
C PHE A 434 -9.04 -4.04 8.59
N PRO A 435 -9.90 -4.72 9.37
CA PRO A 435 -11.21 -4.21 9.80
C PRO A 435 -11.16 -2.92 10.63
N SER A 436 -12.31 -2.25 10.71
CA SER A 436 -12.58 -1.16 11.66
C SER A 436 -11.62 0.03 11.53
N GLN A 437 -11.59 0.64 10.35
CA GLN A 437 -10.64 1.68 9.93
C GLN A 437 -11.02 3.08 10.42
N ASN A 438 -10.72 3.36 11.68
CA ASN A 438 -10.97 4.65 12.32
C ASN A 438 -9.89 5.67 11.94
N GLN A 439 -10.31 6.88 11.58
CA GLN A 439 -9.44 7.99 11.20
C GLN A 439 -9.66 9.16 12.15
N ILE A 440 -8.58 9.71 12.71
CA ILE A 440 -8.62 10.73 13.76
C ILE A 440 -7.66 11.85 13.36
N PHE A 441 -8.18 13.04 13.11
CA PHE A 441 -7.43 14.24 12.74
C PHE A 441 -7.65 15.33 13.80
N TYR A 442 -6.57 15.93 14.30
CA TYR A 442 -6.67 16.95 15.36
C TYR A 442 -5.51 17.95 15.32
N GLU A 443 -5.75 19.15 15.85
CA GLU A 443 -4.71 20.17 16.04
C GLU A 443 -3.70 19.74 17.11
N ALA A 444 -2.41 19.97 16.84
CA ALA A 444 -1.35 19.73 17.82
C ALA A 444 -1.55 20.55 19.10
N ALA A 445 -1.14 20.00 20.26
CA ALA A 445 -1.13 20.72 21.54
C ALA A 445 -0.37 22.05 21.39
N SER A 446 -0.82 23.11 22.05
CA SER A 446 -0.32 24.47 21.75
C SER A 446 1.09 24.72 22.27
N ASN A 447 1.58 23.82 23.13
CA ASN A 447 2.93 23.78 23.65
C ASN A 447 3.92 23.06 22.73
N GLN A 448 3.45 22.38 21.67
CA GLN A 448 4.30 21.78 20.64
C GLN A 448 4.80 22.88 19.68
N PRO A 449 5.98 22.70 19.04
CA PRO A 449 6.50 23.68 18.10
C PRO A 449 5.51 23.95 16.97
N LYS A 450 5.24 25.22 16.68
CA LYS A 450 4.49 25.59 15.47
C LYS A 450 5.38 25.34 14.24
N ASN A 451 4.79 25.13 13.07
CA ASN A 451 5.55 25.12 11.82
C ASN A 451 6.21 26.50 11.66
N GLU A 452 7.53 26.53 11.51
CA GLU A 452 8.34 27.74 11.65
C GLU A 452 8.15 28.71 10.47
N GLU A 453 7.84 28.17 9.28
CA GLU A 453 7.59 28.93 8.05
C GLU A 453 6.23 29.67 8.07
N THR A 454 5.22 29.11 8.73
CA THR A 454 3.82 29.61 8.69
C THR A 454 3.28 30.11 10.03
N GLY A 455 3.98 29.85 11.15
CA GLY A 455 3.56 30.24 12.49
C GLY A 455 2.30 29.52 13.02
N LYS A 456 1.85 28.45 12.35
CA LYS A 456 0.65 27.67 12.70
C LYS A 456 0.98 26.36 13.42
N GLN A 457 0.02 25.82 14.19
CA GLN A 457 0.05 24.41 14.56
C GLN A 457 -0.04 23.53 13.30
N PHE A 458 0.60 22.36 13.34
CA PHE A 458 0.39 21.29 12.38
C PHE A 458 -0.74 20.37 12.87
N LEU A 459 -1.32 19.59 11.97
CA LEU A 459 -2.28 18.54 12.35
C LEU A 459 -1.53 17.26 12.72
N TRP A 460 -2.13 16.46 13.57
CA TRP A 460 -1.83 15.03 13.72
C TRP A 460 -2.89 14.20 13.00
N TYR A 461 -2.50 13.01 12.55
CA TYR A 461 -3.38 12.01 11.94
C TYR A 461 -3.07 10.62 12.51
N ASP A 462 -4.04 10.05 13.20
CA ASP A 462 -3.93 8.79 13.92
C ASP A 462 -4.92 7.74 13.36
N PRO A 463 -4.57 7.01 12.28
CA PRO A 463 -5.32 5.83 11.87
C PRO A 463 -5.26 4.72 12.94
N VAL A 464 -6.43 4.18 13.32
CA VAL A 464 -6.58 3.12 14.32
C VAL A 464 -7.46 2.00 13.76
N PHE A 465 -6.90 0.81 13.56
CA PHE A 465 -7.57 -0.32 12.91
C PHE A 465 -7.20 -1.68 13.50
N ARG A 466 -8.02 -2.70 13.21
CA ARG A 466 -7.80 -4.09 13.64
C ARG A 466 -7.00 -4.88 12.61
N VAL A 467 -6.20 -5.82 13.10
CA VAL A 467 -5.43 -6.77 12.31
C VAL A 467 -5.60 -8.15 12.92
N GLU A 468 -5.91 -9.15 12.09
CA GLU A 468 -5.83 -10.56 12.46
C GLU A 468 -4.36 -11.01 12.33
N THR A 469 -3.72 -11.44 13.41
CA THR A 469 -2.35 -11.98 13.38
C THR A 469 -2.31 -13.34 12.68
N ILE A 470 -1.13 -13.88 12.37
CA ILE A 470 -1.00 -15.20 11.72
C ILE A 470 -1.39 -16.36 12.65
N ASP A 471 -1.39 -16.13 13.96
CA ASP A 471 -1.91 -17.02 15.00
C ASP A 471 -3.37 -16.71 15.40
N GLY A 472 -4.06 -15.85 14.64
CA GLY A 472 -5.52 -15.66 14.72
C GLY A 472 -6.04 -14.73 15.82
N ARG A 473 -5.16 -14.02 16.56
CA ARG A 473 -5.57 -12.98 17.52
C ARG A 473 -6.00 -11.72 16.77
N ASN A 474 -6.96 -10.97 17.30
CA ASN A 474 -7.28 -9.64 16.77
C ASN A 474 -6.63 -8.54 17.61
N VAL A 475 -5.82 -7.69 16.98
CA VAL A 475 -5.05 -6.64 17.66
C VAL A 475 -5.30 -5.26 17.06
N TRP A 476 -5.25 -4.22 17.91
CA TRP A 476 -5.40 -2.83 17.51
C TRP A 476 -4.04 -2.18 17.15
N CYS A 477 -3.85 -1.87 15.88
CA CYS A 477 -2.70 -1.13 15.35
C CYS A 477 -3.10 0.35 15.18
N LYS A 478 -2.23 1.29 15.60
CA LYS A 478 -2.63 2.68 15.89
C LYS A 478 -1.51 3.71 15.67
N ARG A 479 -1.70 4.68 14.79
CA ARG A 479 -0.61 5.43 14.11
C ARG A 479 -0.45 6.87 14.61
N HIS A 480 0.64 7.54 14.25
CA HIS A 480 0.86 8.97 14.58
C HIS A 480 1.59 9.76 13.47
N TYR A 481 0.89 10.04 12.37
CA TYR A 481 1.42 10.82 11.25
C TYR A 481 1.44 12.32 11.56
N ARG A 482 2.58 12.99 11.31
CA ARG A 482 2.63 14.45 11.29
C ARG A 482 2.07 14.95 9.96
N VAL A 483 1.07 15.84 10.01
CA VAL A 483 0.38 16.38 8.82
C VAL A 483 0.73 17.85 8.60
N ARG A 484 1.30 18.14 7.43
CA ARG A 484 1.61 19.49 6.93
C ARG A 484 0.66 19.87 5.80
N GLU A 485 0.32 21.15 5.68
CA GLU A 485 -0.45 21.64 4.52
C GLU A 485 0.40 21.58 3.24
N GLY A 486 -0.21 21.22 2.10
CA GLY A 486 0.43 21.21 0.79
C GLY A 486 0.47 22.60 0.12
N PRO A 487 1.05 22.71 -1.09
CA PRO A 487 1.10 23.98 -1.84
C PRO A 487 -0.30 24.43 -2.30
N THR A 488 -1.18 23.49 -2.63
CA THR A 488 -2.56 23.76 -3.05
C THR A 488 -3.51 23.63 -1.85
N ILE A 489 -4.59 24.43 -1.82
CA ILE A 489 -5.62 24.29 -0.79
C ILE A 489 -6.34 22.94 -0.99
N GLY A 490 -6.52 22.17 0.08
CA GLY A 490 -7.09 20.83 0.01
C GLY A 490 -6.08 19.72 -0.27
N THR A 491 -4.76 20.01 -0.32
CA THR A 491 -3.72 18.98 -0.33
C THR A 491 -2.82 19.07 0.90
N PHE A 492 -2.20 17.95 1.26
CA PHE A 492 -1.48 17.76 2.52
C PHE A 492 -0.30 16.78 2.34
N TYR A 493 0.78 16.99 3.11
CA TYR A 493 1.87 16.03 3.24
C TYR A 493 1.78 15.35 4.59
N PHE A 494 1.62 14.02 4.59
CA PHE A 494 1.68 13.20 5.79
C PHE A 494 3.08 12.56 5.84
N SER A 495 3.73 12.57 7.00
CA SER A 495 5.08 12.01 7.17
C SER A 495 5.19 11.28 8.50
N VAL A 496 5.75 10.06 8.49
CA VAL A 496 5.85 9.23 9.69
C VAL A 496 7.05 8.29 9.63
N LEU A 497 7.58 7.92 10.80
CA LEU A 497 8.54 6.83 10.97
C LEU A 497 7.80 5.62 11.56
N ASP A 498 7.96 4.46 10.94
CA ASP A 498 7.42 3.20 11.45
C ASP A 498 8.36 2.02 11.28
N ASN A 499 8.46 1.14 12.30
CA ASN A 499 9.19 -0.13 12.22
C ASN A 499 10.59 0.03 11.58
N GLY A 500 11.18 1.22 11.76
CA GLY A 500 12.45 1.62 11.21
C GLY A 500 12.46 2.22 9.80
N VAL A 501 11.33 2.51 9.16
CA VAL A 501 11.23 3.09 7.82
C VAL A 501 10.39 4.37 7.83
N VAL A 502 10.85 5.42 7.13
CA VAL A 502 10.07 6.65 6.94
C VAL A 502 9.18 6.53 5.72
N SER A 503 7.86 6.64 5.90
CA SER A 503 6.91 6.84 4.80
C SER A 503 6.53 8.33 4.67
N ASN A 504 6.39 8.77 3.42
CA ASN A 504 5.87 10.09 3.07
C ASN A 504 4.71 9.92 2.08
N GLU A 505 3.61 10.61 2.35
CA GLU A 505 2.38 10.52 1.56
C GLU A 505 1.88 11.92 1.22
N TYR A 506 1.33 12.07 0.01
CA TYR A 506 0.66 13.27 -0.46
C TYR A 506 -0.83 12.98 -0.60
N TRP A 507 -1.61 13.58 0.29
CA TRP A 507 -3.06 13.41 0.38
C TRP A 507 -3.78 14.57 -0.30
N THR A 508 -4.85 14.26 -1.00
CA THR A 508 -5.74 15.23 -1.64
C THR A 508 -7.18 14.99 -1.22
N LEU A 509 -7.83 16.04 -0.73
CA LEU A 509 -9.25 16.12 -0.48
C LEU A 509 -9.99 16.28 -1.82
N VAL A 510 -10.52 15.18 -2.34
CA VAL A 510 -11.10 15.10 -3.69
C VAL A 510 -12.52 15.69 -3.72
N ASP A 511 -13.30 15.36 -2.69
CA ASP A 511 -14.67 15.83 -2.50
C ASP A 511 -15.09 15.61 -1.04
N ALA A 512 -16.09 16.35 -0.58
CA ALA A 512 -16.79 16.12 0.67
C ALA A 512 -18.22 16.64 0.52
N ALA A 513 -19.19 15.97 1.15
CA ALA A 513 -20.56 16.46 1.20
C ALA A 513 -20.65 17.74 2.06
N ASP A 514 -21.50 18.69 1.65
CA ASP A 514 -21.72 19.91 2.42
C ASP A 514 -22.27 19.64 3.84
N ASP A 515 -23.03 18.56 4.03
CA ASP A 515 -23.53 18.07 5.32
C ASP A 515 -22.56 17.12 6.06
N LEU A 516 -21.40 16.83 5.47
CA LEU A 516 -20.39 15.84 5.91
C LEU A 516 -20.86 14.37 5.88
N SER A 517 -21.95 14.03 5.18
CA SER A 517 -22.41 12.64 5.00
C SER A 517 -21.35 11.69 4.40
N TYR A 518 -20.44 12.20 3.56
CA TYR A 518 -19.26 11.48 3.08
C TYR A 518 -18.06 12.42 2.84
N ILE A 519 -16.87 11.80 2.74
CA ILE A 519 -15.63 12.42 2.27
C ILE A 519 -14.87 11.48 1.33
N ILE A 520 -14.18 12.03 0.34
CA ILE A 520 -13.35 11.29 -0.62
C ILE A 520 -11.90 11.80 -0.54
N PHE A 521 -10.99 10.88 -0.25
CA PHE A 521 -9.55 11.10 -0.31
C PHE A 521 -8.90 10.34 -1.46
N HIS A 522 -7.85 10.93 -2.03
CA HIS A 522 -6.83 10.21 -2.80
C HIS A 522 -5.48 10.42 -2.11
N TYR A 523 -4.67 9.36 -2.02
CA TYR A 523 -3.32 9.42 -1.49
C TYR A 523 -2.31 8.80 -2.47
N ALA A 524 -1.15 9.44 -2.60
CA ALA A 524 0.03 8.89 -3.26
C ALA A 524 1.15 8.80 -2.23
N GLY A 525 1.77 7.63 -2.07
CA GLY A 525 2.76 7.38 -1.03
C GLY A 525 4.05 6.77 -1.56
N ALA A 526 5.13 6.96 -0.82
CA ALA A 526 6.38 6.25 -1.00
C ALA A 526 7.16 6.17 0.31
N ALA A 527 7.81 5.04 0.55
CA ALA A 527 8.82 4.92 1.59
C ALA A 527 10.18 4.65 0.93
N GLY A 528 10.96 5.73 0.77
CA GLY A 528 12.13 5.73 -0.11
C GLY A 528 13.16 4.64 0.22
N ALA A 529 13.39 4.38 1.50
CA ALA A 529 14.38 3.44 2.02
C ALA A 529 14.17 1.96 1.65
N VAL A 530 13.03 1.60 1.04
CA VAL A 530 12.78 0.26 0.47
C VAL A 530 12.50 0.27 -1.04
N GLY A 531 12.37 1.46 -1.65
CA GLY A 531 12.07 1.60 -3.07
C GLY A 531 10.62 1.33 -3.47
N GLN A 532 9.68 1.32 -2.51
CA GLN A 532 8.24 1.08 -2.77
C GLN A 532 7.46 2.39 -2.92
N ARG A 533 6.48 2.36 -3.83
CA ARG A 533 5.54 3.44 -4.16
C ARG A 533 4.13 2.87 -4.14
N TYR A 534 3.15 3.66 -3.74
CA TYR A 534 1.74 3.24 -3.69
C TYR A 534 0.78 4.38 -4.02
N LEU A 535 -0.40 3.99 -4.46
CA LEU A 535 -1.56 4.85 -4.66
C LEU A 535 -2.75 4.28 -3.88
N GLY A 536 -3.78 5.09 -3.72
CA GLY A 536 -5.09 4.64 -3.28
C GLY A 536 -6.02 5.80 -3.02
N GLY A 537 -7.18 5.48 -2.49
CA GLY A 537 -8.16 6.47 -2.07
C GLY A 537 -9.18 5.85 -1.13
N LEU A 538 -9.91 6.72 -0.43
CA LEU A 538 -10.83 6.35 0.63
C LEU A 538 -12.17 7.05 0.40
N LEU A 539 -13.25 6.28 0.52
CA LEU A 539 -14.58 6.79 0.78
C LEU A 539 -14.84 6.59 2.28
N CYS A 540 -14.97 7.69 3.03
CA CYS A 540 -15.26 7.64 4.46
C CYS A 540 -16.61 8.29 4.78
N THR A 541 -17.21 7.83 5.86
CA THR A 541 -18.47 8.33 6.45
C THR A 541 -18.28 8.45 7.97
N ALA A 542 -19.30 8.93 8.71
CA ALA A 542 -19.21 9.09 10.17
C ALA A 542 -19.04 7.75 10.90
N ASP A 543 -19.77 6.72 10.48
CA ASP A 543 -19.84 5.39 11.10
C ASP A 543 -19.03 4.32 10.34
N GLY A 544 -18.69 4.56 9.08
CA GLY A 544 -18.03 3.61 8.20
C GLY A 544 -18.99 2.66 7.47
N SER A 545 -20.29 2.99 7.38
CA SER A 545 -21.23 2.34 6.47
C SER A 545 -21.32 3.10 5.13
N LEU A 546 -21.94 2.47 4.13
CA LEU A 546 -22.28 3.11 2.85
C LEU A 546 -23.71 3.73 2.85
N ASP A 547 -24.51 3.48 3.89
CA ASP A 547 -25.90 3.95 3.99
C ASP A 547 -26.07 5.48 3.76
N PRO A 548 -25.13 6.37 4.18
CA PRO A 548 -25.22 7.80 3.89
C PRO A 548 -25.22 8.18 2.40
N ILE A 549 -24.69 7.32 1.51
CA ILE A 549 -24.67 7.58 0.05
C ILE A 549 -25.69 6.77 -0.74
N LEU A 550 -26.39 5.81 -0.11
CA LEU A 550 -27.35 4.92 -0.77
C LEU A 550 -28.76 5.53 -0.86
N ASP A 551 -29.50 5.21 -1.93
CA ASP A 551 -30.94 5.44 -2.00
C ASP A 551 -31.68 4.78 -0.81
N GLU A 552 -32.76 5.40 -0.31
CA GLU A 552 -33.56 4.90 0.83
C GLU A 552 -34.01 3.43 0.68
N SER A 553 -34.28 2.97 -0.54
CA SER A 553 -34.66 1.58 -0.82
C SER A 553 -33.51 0.56 -0.72
N GLN A 554 -32.27 1.01 -0.48
CA GLN A 554 -31.08 0.18 -0.32
C GLN A 554 -30.43 0.30 1.08
N LYS A 555 -30.83 1.26 1.92
CA LYS A 555 -30.26 1.45 3.25
C LYS A 555 -30.47 0.22 4.14
N GLY A 556 -29.45 -0.18 4.89
CA GLY A 556 -29.45 -1.42 5.68
C GLY A 556 -29.50 -2.72 4.87
N SER A 557 -29.39 -2.66 3.53
CA SER A 557 -29.32 -3.87 2.69
C SER A 557 -27.98 -4.56 2.83
N THR A 558 -27.97 -5.73 3.46
CA THR A 558 -26.85 -6.68 3.42
C THR A 558 -26.79 -7.50 2.13
N SER A 559 -27.69 -7.25 1.18
CA SER A 559 -27.73 -7.94 -0.12
C SER A 559 -26.75 -7.31 -1.12
N ALA A 560 -26.14 -8.15 -1.98
CA ALA A 560 -25.20 -7.76 -3.04
C ALA A 560 -25.90 -7.07 -4.25
N ILE A 561 -26.79 -6.11 -3.97
CA ILE A 561 -27.40 -5.23 -4.96
C ILE A 561 -26.44 -4.05 -5.15
N LEU A 562 -26.04 -3.78 -6.39
CA LEU A 562 -25.15 -2.67 -6.71
C LEU A 562 -25.69 -1.34 -6.13
N PRO A 563 -24.87 -0.54 -5.43
CA PRO A 563 -25.22 0.82 -5.00
C PRO A 563 -25.76 1.65 -6.16
N LYS A 564 -26.88 2.33 -5.92
CA LYS A 564 -27.54 3.24 -6.86
C LYS A 564 -28.09 4.46 -6.14
N GLY A 565 -28.29 5.52 -6.91
CA GLY A 565 -28.79 6.80 -6.46
C GLY A 565 -27.95 7.96 -6.98
N PRO A 566 -28.50 9.18 -7.04
CA PRO A 566 -27.78 10.34 -7.56
C PRO A 566 -26.53 10.69 -6.74
N MET A 567 -26.52 10.36 -5.43
CA MET A 567 -25.35 10.52 -4.58
C MET A 567 -24.25 9.49 -4.91
N VAL A 568 -24.63 8.23 -5.13
CA VAL A 568 -23.73 7.17 -5.60
C VAL A 568 -23.06 7.55 -6.92
N ASP A 569 -23.86 7.98 -7.91
CA ASP A 569 -23.35 8.38 -9.23
C ASP A 569 -22.36 9.56 -9.15
N HIS A 570 -22.64 10.54 -8.29
CA HIS A 570 -21.74 11.66 -8.01
C HIS A 570 -20.43 11.20 -7.34
N VAL A 571 -20.50 10.41 -6.26
CA VAL A 571 -19.33 9.86 -5.55
C VAL A 571 -18.46 9.02 -6.50
N TYR A 572 -19.07 8.20 -7.35
CA TYR A 572 -18.37 7.41 -8.36
C TYR A 572 -17.78 8.26 -9.49
N SER A 573 -18.44 9.36 -9.90
CA SER A 573 -17.84 10.34 -10.82
C SER A 573 -16.61 11.02 -10.21
N LYS A 574 -16.60 11.29 -8.91
CA LYS A 574 -15.47 11.90 -8.20
C LYS A 574 -14.28 10.94 -8.09
N LEU A 575 -14.50 9.68 -7.74
CA LEU A 575 -13.46 8.65 -7.74
C LEU A 575 -12.85 8.48 -9.14
N ARG A 576 -13.67 8.40 -10.19
CA ARG A 576 -13.19 8.30 -11.59
C ARG A 576 -12.35 9.49 -12.00
N SER A 577 -12.70 10.70 -11.53
CA SER A 577 -11.92 11.92 -11.80
C SER A 577 -10.51 11.92 -11.22
N VAL A 578 -10.22 11.03 -10.26
CA VAL A 578 -8.90 10.86 -9.64
C VAL A 578 -8.24 9.53 -9.98
N GLY A 579 -8.76 8.82 -10.97
CA GLY A 579 -8.18 7.57 -11.46
C GLY A 579 -8.52 6.33 -10.64
N ILE A 580 -9.59 6.37 -9.84
CA ILE A 580 -10.12 5.23 -9.09
C ILE A 580 -11.47 4.84 -9.70
N GLU A 581 -11.63 3.61 -10.18
CA GLU A 581 -12.94 3.11 -10.57
C GLU A 581 -13.69 2.52 -9.37
N PRO A 582 -15.03 2.61 -9.32
CA PRO A 582 -15.82 2.07 -8.20
C PRO A 582 -15.59 0.58 -7.93
N TRP A 583 -15.29 -0.22 -8.96
CA TRP A 583 -14.98 -1.64 -8.85
C TRP A 583 -13.61 -1.95 -8.22
N GLU A 584 -12.78 -0.94 -7.96
CA GLU A 584 -11.52 -1.07 -7.24
C GLU A 584 -11.68 -0.88 -5.72
N LEU A 585 -12.86 -0.43 -5.28
CA LEU A 585 -13.18 -0.27 -3.87
C LEU A 585 -13.39 -1.61 -3.18
N PHE A 586 -12.80 -1.78 -2.01
CA PHE A 586 -13.06 -2.86 -1.07
C PHE A 586 -13.77 -2.29 0.18
N CYS A 587 -14.87 -2.90 0.61
CA CYS A 587 -15.58 -2.48 1.82
C CYS A 587 -14.81 -2.88 3.09
N VAL A 588 -14.80 -2.00 4.10
CA VAL A 588 -14.18 -2.28 5.41
C VAL A 588 -15.20 -2.88 6.36
N ASP A 589 -14.84 -3.98 7.04
CA ASP A 589 -15.68 -4.49 8.14
C ASP A 589 -15.59 -3.59 9.39
N ASN A 590 -16.52 -2.65 9.49
CA ASN A 590 -16.64 -1.70 10.59
C ASN A 590 -17.50 -2.21 11.78
N ARG A 591 -17.92 -3.48 11.77
CA ARG A 591 -18.81 -4.09 12.78
C ARG A 591 -18.14 -4.31 14.13
N VAL A 592 -18.66 -3.63 15.15
CA VAL A 592 -18.21 -3.70 16.56
C VAL A 592 -18.72 -4.94 17.30
N ASP A 593 -19.77 -5.59 16.79
CA ASP A 593 -20.38 -6.82 17.32
C ASP A 593 -19.78 -8.11 16.73
N SER A 594 -18.90 -8.00 15.74
CA SER A 594 -18.18 -9.14 15.18
C SER A 594 -17.33 -9.84 16.26
N PRO A 595 -17.21 -11.18 16.27
CA PRO A 595 -16.39 -11.89 17.28
C PRO A 595 -14.95 -11.37 17.35
N ALA A 596 -14.39 -11.03 16.20
CA ALA A 596 -13.07 -10.43 16.03
C ALA A 596 -12.95 -8.98 16.57
N ALA A 597 -14.04 -8.23 16.72
CA ALA A 597 -14.05 -6.93 17.39
C ALA A 597 -14.16 -7.09 18.91
N LEU A 598 -15.00 -8.04 19.36
CA LEU A 598 -15.17 -8.36 20.78
C LEU A 598 -13.87 -8.94 21.39
N ASP A 599 -13.12 -9.75 20.63
CA ASP A 599 -11.78 -10.27 20.99
C ASP A 599 -10.74 -9.15 21.13
N ALA A 600 -10.71 -8.20 20.18
CA ALA A 600 -9.77 -7.08 20.20
C ALA A 600 -10.03 -6.06 21.32
N GLY A 601 -11.25 -6.03 21.86
CA GLY A 601 -11.69 -5.04 22.84
C GLY A 601 -11.85 -3.62 22.28
N GLU A 602 -11.95 -2.63 23.16
CA GLU A 602 -12.20 -1.23 22.80
C GLU A 602 -11.05 -0.60 22.00
N ALA A 603 -11.40 0.17 20.97
CA ALA A 603 -10.44 0.85 20.10
C ALA A 603 -9.62 1.91 20.88
N PRO A 604 -8.28 1.90 20.81
CA PRO A 604 -7.44 2.83 21.56
C PRO A 604 -7.33 4.21 20.88
N LEU A 605 -8.47 4.81 20.54
CA LEU A 605 -8.59 6.03 19.73
C LEU A 605 -7.78 7.20 20.33
N ASP A 606 -7.82 7.37 21.64
CA ASP A 606 -7.15 8.50 22.32
C ASP A 606 -5.64 8.29 22.55
N HIS A 607 -4.99 7.29 21.94
CA HIS A 607 -3.67 6.84 22.40
C HIS A 607 -2.59 7.92 22.41
N PHE A 608 -2.46 8.71 21.34
CA PHE A 608 -1.47 9.79 21.26
C PHE A 608 -2.04 11.16 21.66
N ARG A 609 -3.34 11.41 21.43
CA ARG A 609 -3.98 12.70 21.77
C ARG A 609 -4.21 12.97 23.26
N LYS A 610 -3.82 12.07 24.17
CA LYS A 610 -3.98 12.22 25.64
C LYS A 610 -3.49 13.56 26.17
N ASP A 611 -2.30 13.99 25.74
CA ASP A 611 -1.69 15.24 26.21
C ASP A 611 -2.45 16.47 25.66
N VAL A 612 -3.04 16.37 24.46
CA VAL A 612 -3.90 17.41 23.87
C VAL A 612 -5.21 17.51 24.63
N LEU A 613 -5.86 16.37 24.93
CA LEU A 613 -7.10 16.31 25.71
C LEU A 613 -6.88 16.88 27.12
N ALA A 614 -5.80 16.48 27.80
CA ALA A 614 -5.44 17.02 29.12
C ALA A 614 -5.11 18.53 29.08
N GLU A 615 -4.55 19.06 27.98
CA GLU A 615 -4.39 20.52 27.81
C GLU A 615 -5.77 21.20 27.64
N LYS A 616 -6.66 20.64 26.82
CA LYS A 616 -8.02 21.18 26.58
C LYS A 616 -8.89 21.15 27.85
N GLU A 617 -8.84 20.08 28.64
CA GLU A 617 -9.48 20.01 29.97
C GLU A 617 -8.93 21.05 30.95
N LYS A 618 -7.60 21.21 31.00
CA LYS A 618 -6.93 22.21 31.85
C LYS A 618 -7.31 23.65 31.45
N ARG A 619 -7.55 23.92 30.17
CA ARG A 619 -8.05 25.22 29.68
C ARG A 619 -9.50 25.44 30.10
N LYS A 620 -10.36 24.44 29.90
CA LYS A 620 -11.80 24.48 30.27
C LYS A 620 -12.05 24.61 31.77
N SER A 621 -11.07 24.24 32.60
CA SER A 621 -11.09 24.43 34.06
C SER A 621 -10.37 25.71 34.55
N GLN A 622 -9.91 26.56 33.63
CA GLN A 622 -9.30 27.88 33.89
C GLN A 622 -10.12 29.06 33.32
N GLN A 623 -11.30 28.77 32.76
CA GLN A 623 -12.29 29.72 32.24
C GLN A 623 -13.52 29.74 33.15
#